data_AF-A0A182KH71-F1
#
_entry.id   AF-A0A182KH71-F1
#
_cell.length_a   1.000
_cell.length_b   1.000
_cell.length_c   1.000
_cell.angle_alpha   90.00
_cell.angle_beta   90.00
_cell.angle_gamma   90.00
#
_symmetry.space_group_name_H-M   'P 1'
#
loop_
_entity.id
_entity.type
_entity.pdbx_description
1 polymer ?
#
loop_
_entity_poly.entity_id
_entity_poly.type
_entity_poly.pdbx_seq_one_letter_code
_entity_poly.pdbx_strand_id
1 'polypeptide(L)'
;MNIYNIIQIVLNLYIGIVGGLNSYFDPDYSWSCETINQKDNPIQFTILMLHFGIPLLGGYCDFPKVLLFIGFTQNMFMFTLFADFYIKTYIKKK
;
A
#
# COMPACT_ATOMS: atom_id res chain seq x y z
N MET A 1 -17.53 -18.33 -12.19
CA MET A 1 -16.61 -17.27 -11.74
C MET A 1 -15.34 -17.41 -12.55
N ASN A 2 -14.91 -16.34 -13.22
CA ASN A 2 -13.80 -16.45 -14.17
C ASN A 2 -12.46 -16.64 -13.43
N ILE A 3 -11.51 -17.37 -14.00
CA ILE A 3 -10.31 -17.82 -13.28
C ILE A 3 -9.46 -16.63 -12.76
N TYR A 4 -9.45 -15.53 -13.50
CA TYR A 4 -8.79 -14.28 -13.16
C TYR A 4 -9.41 -13.60 -11.94
N ASN A 5 -10.74 -13.66 -11.79
CA ASN A 5 -11.43 -13.09 -10.63
C ASN A 5 -11.06 -13.87 -9.35
N ILE A 6 -10.90 -15.20 -9.45
CA ILE A 6 -10.45 -16.03 -8.32
C ILE A 6 -9.01 -15.69 -7.93
N ILE A 7 -8.11 -15.62 -8.91
CA ILE A 7 -6.71 -15.24 -8.68
C ILE A 7 -6.64 -13.86 -8.02
N GLN A 8 -7.43 -12.90 -8.51
CA GLN A 8 -7.46 -11.55 -7.96
C GLN A 8 -7.96 -11.50 -6.51
N ILE A 9 -8.99 -12.28 -6.17
CA ILE A 9 -9.49 -12.35 -4.78
C ILE A 9 -8.40 -12.92 -3.86
N VAL A 10 -7.77 -14.02 -4.26
CA VAL A 10 -6.71 -14.66 -3.47
C VAL A 10 -5.51 -13.73 -3.31
N LEU A 11 -5.10 -13.05 -4.37
CA LEU A 11 -3.92 -12.18 -4.38
C LEU A 11 -4.17 -10.88 -3.60
N ASN A 12 -5.36 -10.27 -3.70
CA ASN A 12 -5.73 -9.12 -2.87
C ASN A 12 -5.87 -9.50 -1.40
N LEU A 13 -6.44 -10.66 -1.09
CA LEU A 13 -6.54 -11.16 0.28
C LEU A 13 -5.15 -11.39 0.89
N TYR A 14 -4.26 -12.04 0.14
CA TYR A 14 -2.88 -12.27 0.56
C TYR A 14 -2.13 -10.96 0.82
N ILE A 15 -2.18 -10.01 -0.12
CA ILE A 15 -1.54 -8.70 0.02
C ILE A 15 -2.14 -7.92 1.21
N GLY A 16 -3.46 -7.98 1.41
CA GLY A 16 -4.13 -7.34 2.53
C GLY A 16 -3.72 -7.92 3.88
N ILE A 17 -3.63 -9.26 4.00
CA ILE A 17 -3.21 -9.93 5.23
C ILE A 17 -1.73 -9.67 5.51
N VAL A 18 -0.85 -9.89 4.55
CA VAL A 18 0.60 -9.70 4.73
C VAL A 18 0.93 -8.23 4.96
N GLY A 19 0.34 -7.32 4.19
CA GLY A 19 0.52 -5.87 4.37
C GLY A 19 -0.07 -5.37 5.69
N GLY A 20 -1.22 -5.90 6.12
CA GLY A 20 -1.80 -5.58 7.41
C GLY A 20 -0.94 -6.07 8.59
N LEU A 21 -0.51 -7.33 8.55
CA LEU A 21 0.29 -7.95 9.62
C LEU A 21 1.69 -7.34 9.76
N ASN A 22 2.33 -6.95 8.66
CA ASN A 22 3.65 -6.31 8.68
C ASN A 22 3.58 -4.78 8.81
N SER A 23 2.40 -4.21 9.06
CA SER A 23 2.25 -2.77 9.25
C SER A 23 1.35 -2.49 10.45
N TYR A 24 0.03 -2.46 10.26
CA TYR A 24 -0.91 -2.04 11.29
C TYR A 24 -1.09 -3.03 12.45
N PHE A 25 -0.89 -4.33 12.19
CA PHE A 25 -1.03 -5.39 13.20
C PHE A 25 0.31 -5.93 13.69
N ASP A 26 1.40 -5.20 13.45
CA ASP A 26 2.67 -5.52 14.10
C ASP A 26 2.52 -5.33 15.62
N PRO A 27 3.02 -6.25 16.46
CA PRO A 27 2.87 -6.16 17.91
C PRO A 27 3.49 -4.89 18.53
N ASP A 28 4.44 -4.25 17.85
CA ASP A 28 5.04 -2.98 18.30
C ASP A 28 4.23 -1.74 17.83
N TYR A 29 3.17 -1.90 17.04
CA TYR A 29 2.46 -0.80 16.38
C TYR A 29 1.43 -0.09 17.29
N SER A 30 1.55 1.23 17.42
CA SER A 30 0.62 2.08 18.17
C SER A 30 -0.46 2.71 17.27
N TRP A 31 -1.71 2.30 17.46
CA TRP A 31 -2.86 2.82 16.69
C TRP A 31 -3.23 4.28 16.96
N SER A 32 -2.76 4.87 18.08
CA SER A 32 -3.03 6.28 18.40
C SER A 32 -1.98 7.23 17.82
N CYS A 33 -0.71 6.83 17.84
CA CYS A 33 0.42 7.61 17.32
C CYS A 33 1.57 6.66 17.05
N GLU A 34 1.81 6.35 15.78
CA GLU A 34 3.03 5.67 15.32
C GLU A 34 3.89 6.68 14.54
N THR A 35 5.19 6.71 14.82
CA THR A 35 6.13 7.52 14.03
C THR A 35 6.55 6.77 12.78
N ILE A 36 6.86 7.50 11.70
CA ILE A 36 7.39 6.90 10.48
C ILE A 36 8.74 6.25 10.81
N ASN A 37 8.78 4.92 10.83
CA ASN A 37 9.95 4.14 11.24
C ASN A 37 10.70 3.59 10.02
N GLN A 38 12.00 3.36 10.17
CA GLN A 38 12.86 2.81 9.13
C GLN A 38 12.59 1.32 8.83
N LYS A 39 11.75 0.67 9.64
CA LYS A 39 11.31 -0.72 9.45
C LYS A 39 10.39 -0.85 8.23
N ASP A 40 9.63 0.20 7.90
CA ASP A 40 8.67 0.19 6.81
C ASP A 40 9.36 0.46 5.47
N ASN A 41 9.28 -0.49 4.54
CA ASN A 41 9.97 -0.39 3.26
C ASN A 41 9.16 0.47 2.26
N PRO A 42 9.71 1.60 1.73
CA PRO A 42 9.02 2.43 0.73
C PRO A 42 8.68 1.68 -0.56
N ILE A 43 9.37 0.57 -0.83
CA ILE A 43 9.09 -0.31 -1.97
C ILE A 43 7.70 -0.98 -1.82
N GLN A 44 7.29 -1.32 -0.59
CA GLN A 44 5.98 -1.97 -0.35
C GLN A 44 4.82 -1.05 -0.74
N PHE A 45 4.89 0.24 -0.37
CA PHE A 45 3.90 1.24 -0.76
C PHE A 45 3.88 1.48 -2.27
N THR A 46 5.04 1.44 -2.92
CA THR A 46 5.14 1.59 -4.39
C THR A 46 4.50 0.40 -5.11
N ILE A 47 4.73 -0.83 -4.63
CA ILE A 47 4.12 -2.04 -5.18
C ILE A 47 2.60 -2.01 -4.99
N LEU A 48 2.11 -1.61 -3.81
CA LEU A 48 0.68 -1.45 -3.53
C LEU A 48 0.05 -0.37 -4.42
N MET A 49 0.72 0.76 -4.61
CA MET A 49 0.26 1.84 -5.50
C MET A 49 0.11 1.35 -6.94
N LEU A 50 1.05 0.57 -7.46
CA LEU A 50 0.96 -0.02 -8.81
C LEU A 50 -0.14 -1.09 -8.89
N HIS A 51 -0.28 -1.92 -7.86
CA HIS A 51 -1.30 -2.97 -7.78
C HIS A 51 -2.73 -2.40 -7.81
N PHE A 52 -2.97 -1.27 -7.15
CA PHE A 52 -4.27 -0.56 -7.22
C PHE A 52 -4.38 0.38 -8.44
N GLY A 53 -3.26 0.89 -8.97
CA GLY A 53 -3.25 1.82 -10.10
C GLY A 53 -3.44 1.16 -11.47
N ILE A 54 -2.88 -0.03 -11.70
CA ILE A 54 -3.01 -0.77 -12.97
C ILE A 54 -4.48 -1.12 -13.29
N PRO A 55 -5.29 -1.63 -12.35
CA PRO A 55 -6.71 -1.91 -12.59
C PRO A 55 -7.56 -0.64 -12.75
N LEU A 56 -7.10 0.52 -12.28
CA LEU A 56 -7.76 1.81 -12.50
C LEU A 56 -7.62 2.28 -13.96
N LEU A 57 -6.50 1.96 -14.62
CA LEU A 57 -6.22 2.31 -16.01
C LEU A 57 -6.69 1.22 -17.01
N GLY A 58 -6.60 -0.05 -16.63
CA GLY A 58 -7.09 -1.18 -17.41
C GLY A 58 -8.56 -1.48 -17.12
N GLY A 59 -9.48 -1.04 -17.98
CA GLY A 59 -10.93 -1.20 -17.83
C GLY A 59 -11.49 -2.64 -17.88
N TYR A 60 -10.69 -3.65 -17.55
CA TYR A 60 -11.00 -5.08 -17.72
C TYR A 60 -11.65 -5.74 -16.50
N CYS A 61 -12.10 -4.98 -15.49
CA CYS A 61 -12.59 -5.56 -14.23
C CYS A 61 -13.83 -4.85 -13.66
N ASP A 62 -14.87 -5.62 -13.37
CA ASP A 62 -16.07 -5.24 -12.58
C ASP A 62 -15.78 -5.11 -11.08
N PHE A 63 -14.61 -4.59 -10.71
CA PHE A 63 -14.29 -4.31 -9.32
C PHE A 63 -14.80 -2.91 -8.95
N PRO A 64 -15.33 -2.69 -7.73
CA PRO A 64 -15.77 -1.37 -7.29
C PRO A 64 -14.61 -0.36 -7.38
N LYS A 65 -14.67 0.52 -8.38
CA LYS A 65 -13.66 1.54 -8.67
C LYS A 65 -13.42 2.49 -7.50
N VAL A 66 -14.43 2.67 -6.65
CA VAL A 66 -14.35 3.48 -5.42
C VAL A 66 -13.32 2.91 -4.44
N LEU A 67 -13.31 1.59 -4.21
CA LEU A 67 -12.35 0.96 -3.30
C LEU A 67 -10.92 1.02 -3.85
N LEU A 68 -10.77 0.82 -5.17
CA LEU A 68 -9.49 1.01 -5.87
C LEU A 68 -8.96 2.44 -5.72
N PHE A 69 -9.84 3.44 -5.88
CA PHE A 69 -9.49 4.85 -5.77
C PHE A 69 -9.09 5.24 -4.34
N ILE A 70 -9.80 4.74 -3.33
CA ILE A 70 -9.47 4.96 -1.91
C ILE A 70 -8.09 4.35 -1.60
N GLY A 71 -7.87 3.08 -1.97
CA GLY A 71 -6.60 2.39 -1.76
C GLY A 71 -5.44 3.08 -2.47
N PHE A 72 -5.63 3.49 -3.73
CA PHE A 72 -4.61 4.23 -4.48
C PHE A 72 -4.26 5.58 -3.82
N THR A 73 -5.28 6.34 -3.41
CA THR A 73 -5.08 7.66 -2.77
C THR A 73 -4.37 7.54 -1.42
N GLN A 74 -4.75 6.55 -0.60
CA GLN A 74 -4.09 6.25 0.67
C GLN A 74 -2.60 5.91 0.46
N ASN A 75 -2.29 5.06 -0.54
CA ASN A 75 -0.91 4.68 -0.84
C ASN A 75 -0.07 5.85 -1.40
N MET A 76 -0.66 6.74 -2.20
CA MET A 76 0.04 7.95 -2.67
C MET A 76 0.41 8.91 -1.54
N PHE A 77 -0.52 9.12 -0.58
CA PHE A 77 -0.27 9.99 0.55
C PHE A 77 0.87 9.44 1.43
N MET A 78 0.81 8.13 1.71
CA MET A 78 1.84 7.45 2.47
C MET A 78 3.20 7.51 1.78
N PHE A 79 3.25 7.22 0.48
CA PHE A 79 4.49 7.31 -0.31
C PHE A 79 5.11 8.72 -0.26
N THR A 80 4.30 9.77 -0.35
CA THR A 80 4.78 11.17 -0.30
C THR A 80 5.40 11.51 1.06
N LEU A 81 4.76 11.08 2.15
CA LEU A 81 5.29 11.27 3.50
C LEU A 81 6.60 10.51 3.72
N PHE A 82 6.68 9.25 3.27
CA PHE A 82 7.91 8.47 3.33
C PHE A 82 9.02 9.05 2.48
N ALA A 83 8.71 9.58 1.29
CA ALA A 83 9.69 10.23 0.43
C ALA A 83 10.26 11.50 1.10
N ASP A 84 9.42 12.35 1.70
CA ASP A 84 9.88 13.53 2.44
C ASP A 84 10.78 13.14 3.63
N PHE A 85 10.37 12.15 4.43
CA PHE A 85 11.17 11.61 5.53
C PHE A 85 12.51 11.05 5.04
N TYR A 86 12.50 10.20 4.01
CA TYR A 86 13.69 9.55 3.45
C TYR A 86 14.68 10.57 2.90
N ILE A 87 14.20 11.57 2.16
CA ILE A 87 15.02 12.66 1.65
C ILE A 87 15.66 13.40 2.82
N LYS A 88 14.90 13.73 3.89
CA LYS A 88 15.43 14.49 5.03
C LYS A 88 16.42 13.71 5.90
N THR A 89 16.27 12.40 6.05
CA THR A 89 17.12 11.59 6.96
C THR A 89 18.31 10.94 6.27
N TYR A 90 18.14 10.45 5.03
CA TYR A 90 19.18 9.69 4.33
C TYR A 90 19.93 10.49 3.26
N ILE A 91 19.22 11.34 2.50
CA ILE A 91 19.83 12.09 1.38
C ILE A 91 20.38 13.43 1.87
N LYS A 92 19.53 14.22 2.51
CA LYS A 92 19.82 15.53 3.06
C LYS A 92 20.39 15.37 4.47
N LYS A 93 21.46 14.58 4.57
CA LYS A 93 22.24 14.43 5.81
C LYS A 93 22.67 15.83 6.25
N LYS A 94 22.13 16.32 7.36
CA LYS A 94 22.67 17.48 8.06
C LYS A 94 23.67 16.99 9.10
#